data_AF-A0A7X8E6R5-F1
#
_entry.id   AF-A0A7X8E6R5-F1
#
_cell.length_a   1.000
_cell.length_b   1.000
_cell.length_c   1.000
_cell.angle_alpha   90.00
_cell.angle_beta   90.00
_cell.angle_gamma   90.00
#
_symmetry.space_group_name_H-M   'P 1'
#
loop_
_entity.id
_entity.type
_entity.pdbx_description
1 polymer ?
#
loop_
_entity_poly.entity_id
_entity_poly.type
_entity_poly.pdbx_seq_one_letter_code
_entity_poly.pdbx_strand_id
1 'polypeptide(L)'
;MIYVINNSNDPFFNHAAEEYLMNNFDDEVFMLWINKPSILIGRNQNTISEINLDYVKENDIIVVRRLSGGGTVYNDLGNMNFTFITHRDSSGFKVKNGFERFALPVVGALQSLGVKAEFTGRNDIIIEGKKFSGNAQYYQKNKLLHHGTILYDCNMSKLSLALKSKPIKFVDKSVKSVGSRVTNIASYMEENMDLLEFREYLKDYVIKTYNIETIYEFNEKDLKEIDKIAKNRFETWEWNYGKSPNYRYTNSVKYPSGVIEYHLNVENGQIKDISIFGDFFGERNIKELEEKLVGIKHNMKDLQDSLNKIDIDNYIRGISIKEFVEGLLDIE
;
A
#
# COMPACT_ATOMS: atom_id res chain seq x y z
N MET A 1 -23.56 -14.53 7.76
CA MET A 1 -22.68 -13.65 6.98
C MET A 1 -23.53 -12.62 6.26
N ILE A 2 -23.10 -11.37 6.17
CA ILE A 2 -23.76 -10.29 5.44
C ILE A 2 -22.90 -9.85 4.25
N TYR A 3 -23.54 -9.38 3.17
CA TYR A 3 -22.84 -8.69 2.09
C TYR A 3 -22.96 -7.18 2.27
N VAL A 4 -21.84 -6.46 2.28
CA VAL A 4 -21.82 -4.99 2.44
C VAL A 4 -21.61 -4.32 1.09
N ILE A 5 -22.53 -3.41 0.74
CA ILE A 5 -22.43 -2.56 -0.44
C ILE A 5 -21.44 -1.42 -0.13
N ASN A 6 -20.35 -1.37 -0.89
CA ASN A 6 -19.41 -0.25 -0.88
C ASN A 6 -19.15 0.24 -2.30
N ASN A 7 -19.54 1.49 -2.58
CA ASN A 7 -19.38 2.13 -3.89
C ASN A 7 -18.32 3.23 -3.91
N SER A 8 -17.58 3.41 -2.81
CA SER A 8 -16.50 4.39 -2.76
C SER A 8 -15.28 3.91 -3.53
N ASN A 9 -14.65 4.84 -4.27
CA ASN A 9 -13.33 4.62 -4.85
C ASN A 9 -12.20 5.28 -4.07
N ASP A 10 -12.48 5.82 -2.88
CA ASP A 10 -11.46 6.41 -2.03
C ASP A 10 -10.71 5.34 -1.21
N PRO A 11 -9.39 5.15 -1.42
CA PRO A 11 -8.60 4.16 -0.70
C PRO A 11 -8.60 4.36 0.82
N PHE A 12 -8.68 5.61 1.28
CA PHE A 12 -8.71 5.91 2.71
C PHE A 12 -10.03 5.46 3.34
N PHE A 13 -11.15 5.82 2.69
CA PHE A 13 -12.47 5.37 3.09
C PHE A 13 -12.57 3.84 3.08
N ASN A 14 -12.10 3.19 2.02
CA ASN A 14 -12.26 1.75 1.86
C ASN A 14 -11.54 0.94 2.94
N HIS A 15 -10.31 1.31 3.30
CA HIS A 15 -9.61 0.69 4.43
C HIS A 15 -10.19 1.08 5.79
N ALA A 16 -10.72 2.29 5.93
CA ALA A 16 -11.46 2.69 7.12
C ALA A 16 -12.76 1.90 7.29
N ALA A 17 -13.46 1.58 6.19
CA ALA A 17 -14.66 0.76 6.19
C ALA A 17 -14.37 -0.68 6.62
N GLU A 18 -13.26 -1.26 6.15
CA GLU A 18 -12.76 -2.55 6.65
C GLU A 18 -12.56 -2.53 8.18
N GLU A 19 -11.86 -1.51 8.71
CA GLU A 19 -11.63 -1.37 10.14
C GLU A 19 -12.93 -1.16 10.92
N TYR A 20 -13.84 -0.33 10.39
CA TYR A 20 -15.13 -0.04 10.98
C TYR A 20 -15.99 -1.30 11.09
N LEU A 21 -16.14 -2.06 10.01
CA LEU A 21 -16.87 -3.32 9.97
C LEU A 21 -16.27 -4.32 10.97
N MET A 22 -14.94 -4.45 10.98
CA MET A 22 -14.24 -5.33 11.92
C MET A 22 -14.52 -4.96 13.38
N ASN A 23 -14.60 -3.67 13.70
CA ASN A 23 -14.78 -3.20 15.07
C ASN A 23 -16.25 -3.19 15.54
N ASN A 24 -17.21 -3.02 14.63
CA ASN A 24 -18.60 -2.70 15.01
C ASN A 24 -19.64 -3.78 14.63
N PHE A 25 -19.29 -4.77 13.80
CA PHE A 25 -20.24 -5.80 13.35
C PHE A 25 -19.88 -7.16 13.91
N ASP A 26 -20.81 -7.81 14.61
CA ASP A 26 -20.60 -9.17 15.09
C ASP A 26 -20.82 -10.22 14.00
N ASP A 27 -21.66 -9.93 13.00
CA ASP A 27 -21.80 -10.79 11.83
C ASP A 27 -20.50 -10.95 11.03
N GLU A 28 -20.33 -12.12 10.41
CA GLU A 28 -19.32 -12.27 9.36
C GLU A 28 -19.67 -11.39 8.16
N VAL A 29 -18.68 -10.78 7.52
CA VAL A 29 -18.87 -9.82 6.42
C VAL A 29 -18.18 -10.32 5.16
N PHE A 30 -18.84 -10.13 4.02
CA PHE A 30 -18.22 -10.13 2.69
C PHE A 30 -18.42 -8.74 2.04
N MET A 31 -17.38 -8.17 1.46
CA MET A 31 -17.43 -6.86 0.80
C MET A 31 -16.54 -6.85 -0.45
N LEU A 32 -17.05 -6.30 -1.54
CA LEU A 32 -16.30 -6.01 -2.77
C LEU A 32 -16.16 -4.50 -2.95
N TRP A 33 -14.97 -4.05 -3.35
CA TRP A 33 -14.66 -2.62 -3.45
C TRP A 33 -13.52 -2.37 -4.44
N ILE A 34 -13.47 -1.16 -5.02
CA ILE A 34 -12.50 -0.76 -6.04
C ILE A 34 -11.87 0.55 -5.61
N ASN A 35 -10.57 0.72 -5.80
CA ASN A 35 -9.87 1.96 -5.49
C ASN A 35 -9.56 2.75 -6.77
N LYS A 36 -9.58 4.09 -6.67
CA LYS A 36 -8.87 4.94 -7.63
C LYS A 36 -7.35 4.69 -7.54
N PRO A 37 -6.54 5.17 -8.51
CA PRO A 37 -5.09 4.95 -8.54
C PRO A 37 -4.42 5.13 -7.18
N SER A 38 -3.86 4.05 -6.65
CA SER A 38 -3.28 4.02 -5.31
C SER A 38 -2.26 2.91 -5.12
N ILE A 39 -1.37 3.09 -4.15
CA ILE A 39 -0.41 2.10 -3.68
C ILE A 39 -0.78 1.68 -2.26
N LEU A 40 -1.02 0.39 -2.08
CA LEU A 40 -1.33 -0.23 -0.80
C LEU A 40 -0.05 -0.80 -0.18
N ILE A 41 0.41 -0.20 0.90
CA ILE A 41 1.63 -0.57 1.62
C ILE A 41 1.27 -1.55 2.74
N GLY A 42 2.00 -2.66 2.85
CA GLY A 42 1.82 -3.62 3.93
C GLY A 42 2.20 -3.02 5.28
N ARG A 43 1.52 -3.45 6.36
CA ARG A 43 1.66 -2.89 7.72
C ARG A 43 3.11 -2.71 8.17
N ASN A 44 3.98 -3.65 7.83
CA ASN A 44 5.38 -3.69 8.28
C ASN A 44 6.40 -3.37 7.19
N GLN A 45 5.99 -2.74 6.09
CA GLN A 45 6.90 -2.31 5.02
C GLN A 45 7.41 -0.89 5.25
N ASN A 46 8.58 -0.58 4.69
CA ASN A 46 9.09 0.78 4.62
C ASN A 46 8.56 1.47 3.35
N THR A 47 7.65 2.43 3.51
CA THR A 47 6.92 3.04 2.40
C THR A 47 7.85 3.64 1.35
N ILE A 48 8.81 4.47 1.78
CA ILE A 48 9.70 5.21 0.87
C ILE A 48 10.60 4.25 0.08
N SER A 49 10.93 3.09 0.67
CA SER A 49 11.74 2.08 -0.02
C SER A 49 10.95 1.31 -1.10
N GLU A 50 9.63 1.24 -1.00
CA GLU A 50 8.81 0.40 -1.89
C GLU A 50 8.23 1.18 -3.08
N ILE A 51 8.13 2.52 -2.98
CA ILE A 51 7.46 3.35 -3.98
C ILE A 51 8.44 4.22 -4.77
N ASN A 52 8.13 4.43 -6.04
CA ASN A 52 8.75 5.49 -6.82
C ASN A 52 8.08 6.82 -6.47
N LEU A 53 8.73 7.61 -5.61
CA LEU A 53 8.16 8.86 -5.10
C LEU A 53 7.85 9.86 -6.22
N ASP A 54 8.67 9.89 -7.26
CA ASP A 54 8.54 10.84 -8.38
C ASP A 54 7.28 10.53 -9.16
N TYR A 55 7.18 9.28 -9.60
CA TYR A 55 6.02 8.81 -10.33
C TYR A 55 4.73 8.96 -9.52
N VAL A 56 4.79 8.65 -8.21
CA VAL A 56 3.64 8.79 -7.31
C VAL A 56 3.18 10.23 -7.19
N LYS A 57 4.11 11.17 -7.06
CA LYS A 57 3.80 12.60 -6.95
C LYS A 57 3.30 13.19 -8.27
N GLU A 58 3.96 12.86 -9.38
CA GLU A 58 3.60 13.37 -10.72
C GLU A 58 2.23 12.90 -11.19
N ASN A 59 1.79 11.72 -10.73
CA ASN A 59 0.52 11.10 -11.15
C ASN A 59 -0.55 11.16 -10.06
N ASP A 60 -0.35 11.95 -8.99
CA ASP A 60 -1.27 12.11 -7.86
C ASP A 60 -1.77 10.77 -7.27
N ILE A 61 -0.87 9.79 -7.18
CA ILE A 61 -1.19 8.43 -6.72
C ILE A 61 -1.26 8.42 -5.19
N ILE A 62 -2.37 7.92 -4.66
CA ILE A 62 -2.56 7.85 -3.20
C ILE A 62 -1.75 6.71 -2.62
N VAL A 63 -1.05 6.95 -1.51
CA VAL A 63 -0.34 5.91 -0.76
C VAL A 63 -1.08 5.67 0.56
N VAL A 64 -1.52 4.43 0.79
CA VAL A 64 -2.22 4.04 2.01
C VAL A 64 -1.60 2.79 2.60
N ARG A 65 -1.33 2.82 3.91
CA ARG A 65 -0.89 1.63 4.66
C ARG A 65 -2.10 0.85 5.12
N ARG A 66 -2.14 -0.44 4.83
CA ARG A 66 -3.23 -1.33 5.27
C ARG A 66 -2.93 -1.93 6.65
N LEU A 67 -3.97 -2.44 7.31
CA LEU A 67 -3.85 -3.09 8.62
C LEU A 67 -3.07 -4.42 8.57
N SER A 68 -3.17 -5.13 7.45
CA SER A 68 -2.57 -6.44 7.21
C SER A 68 -1.11 -6.36 6.76
N GLY A 69 -0.38 -7.47 6.93
CA GLY A 69 0.97 -7.62 6.41
C GLY A 69 1.01 -7.88 4.90
N GLY A 70 2.14 -8.39 4.40
CA GLY A 70 2.36 -8.69 2.99
C GLY A 70 3.09 -7.57 2.22
N GLY A 71 3.27 -7.77 0.92
CA GLY A 71 4.01 -6.85 0.03
C GLY A 71 3.18 -5.67 -0.48
N THR A 72 3.80 -4.82 -1.28
CA THR A 72 3.15 -3.63 -1.83
C THR A 72 2.29 -4.00 -3.04
N VAL A 73 1.13 -3.35 -3.17
CA VAL A 73 0.19 -3.60 -4.28
C VAL A 73 -0.21 -2.29 -4.91
N TYR A 74 -0.21 -2.23 -6.24
CA TYR A 74 -0.79 -1.12 -6.99
C TYR A 74 -2.26 -1.41 -7.29
N ASN A 75 -3.10 -0.39 -7.19
CA ASN A 75 -4.51 -0.42 -7.55
C ASN A 75 -4.82 0.70 -8.54
N ASP A 76 -5.74 0.43 -9.44
CA ASP A 76 -6.45 1.41 -10.26
C ASP A 76 -7.90 0.93 -10.45
N LEU A 77 -8.65 1.59 -11.33
CA LEU A 77 -10.04 1.20 -11.62
C LEU A 77 -10.17 -0.12 -12.39
N GLY A 78 -9.05 -0.76 -12.78
CA GLY A 78 -9.00 -2.12 -13.31
C GLY A 78 -8.71 -3.17 -12.23
N ASN A 79 -8.51 -2.77 -10.97
CA ASN A 79 -8.30 -3.66 -9.83
C ASN A 79 -9.55 -3.72 -8.94
N MET A 80 -10.05 -4.92 -8.67
CA MET A 80 -11.06 -5.14 -7.63
C MET A 80 -10.43 -5.71 -6.36
N ASN A 81 -10.93 -5.32 -5.21
CA ASN A 81 -10.57 -5.87 -3.92
C ASN A 81 -11.76 -6.60 -3.30
N PHE A 82 -11.48 -7.62 -2.50
CA PHE A 82 -12.47 -8.34 -1.74
C PHE A 82 -12.03 -8.49 -0.29
N THR A 83 -13.01 -8.49 0.62
CA THR A 83 -12.79 -8.61 2.05
C THR A 83 -13.75 -9.63 2.64
N PHE A 84 -13.22 -10.54 3.45
CA PHE A 84 -13.96 -11.39 4.38
C PHE A 84 -13.58 -11.00 5.81
N ILE A 85 -14.57 -10.74 6.66
CA ILE A 85 -14.38 -10.58 8.10
C ILE A 85 -15.12 -11.72 8.77
N THR A 86 -14.42 -12.50 9.59
CA THR A 86 -14.96 -13.71 10.22
C THR A 86 -14.46 -13.79 11.66
N HIS A 87 -15.09 -14.65 12.47
CA HIS A 87 -14.56 -14.99 13.77
C HIS A 87 -13.32 -15.88 13.63
N ARG A 88 -12.39 -15.70 14.57
CA ARG A 88 -11.26 -16.61 14.70
C ARG A 88 -11.79 -17.97 15.12
N ASP A 89 -11.47 -19.00 14.32
CA ASP A 89 -11.86 -20.37 14.65
C ASP A 89 -11.26 -20.76 16.00
N SER A 90 -12.13 -21.02 16.99
CA SER A 90 -11.74 -21.45 18.34
C SER A 90 -11.48 -22.95 18.40
N SER A 91 -11.90 -23.68 17.37
CA SER A 91 -11.65 -25.10 17.20
C SER A 91 -10.41 -25.26 16.31
N GLY A 92 -9.39 -25.96 16.79
CA GLY A 92 -8.14 -26.20 16.06
C GLY A 92 -8.27 -27.08 14.82
N PHE A 93 -9.32 -26.93 14.02
CA PHE A 93 -9.46 -27.61 12.75
C PHE A 93 -8.52 -26.99 11.73
N LYS A 94 -7.47 -27.76 11.50
CA LYS A 94 -6.42 -27.64 10.48
C LYS A 94 -7.01 -27.49 9.07
N VAL A 95 -7.54 -26.32 8.71
CA VAL A 95 -7.43 -25.89 7.31
C VAL A 95 -5.96 -25.56 7.14
N LYS A 96 -5.23 -26.44 6.46
CA LYS A 96 -3.76 -26.38 6.33
C LYS A 96 -3.25 -25.03 5.82
N ASN A 97 -4.09 -24.20 5.19
CA ASN A 97 -3.81 -22.79 4.90
C ASN A 97 -5.09 -21.95 5.09
N GLY A 98 -5.19 -21.17 6.17
CA GLY A 98 -6.34 -20.29 6.43
C GLY A 98 -6.62 -19.23 5.36
N PHE A 99 -5.71 -19.04 4.40
CA PHE A 99 -5.89 -18.21 3.20
C PHE A 99 -6.71 -18.90 2.11
N GLU A 100 -6.52 -20.21 1.93
CA GLU A 100 -7.13 -21.00 0.86
C GLU A 100 -8.66 -20.94 0.95
N ARG A 101 -9.21 -21.10 2.17
CA ARG A 101 -10.66 -21.01 2.43
C ARG A 101 -11.31 -19.77 1.82
N PHE A 102 -10.65 -18.61 1.87
CA PHE A 102 -11.21 -17.35 1.39
C PHE A 102 -10.85 -17.04 -0.07
N ALA A 103 -9.81 -17.69 -0.60
CA ALA A 103 -9.46 -17.62 -2.02
C ALA A 103 -10.35 -18.53 -2.89
N LEU A 104 -10.82 -19.66 -2.35
CA LEU A 104 -11.60 -20.65 -3.10
C LEU A 104 -12.89 -20.11 -3.76
N PRO A 105 -13.68 -19.22 -3.14
CA PRO A 105 -14.84 -18.63 -3.82
C PRO A 105 -14.45 -17.84 -5.08
N VAL A 106 -13.36 -17.08 -5.04
CA VAL A 106 -12.83 -16.34 -6.20
C VAL A 106 -12.33 -17.31 -7.27
N VAL A 107 -11.60 -18.36 -6.86
CA VAL A 107 -11.14 -19.42 -7.77
C VAL A 107 -12.31 -20.13 -8.46
N GLY A 108 -13.32 -20.56 -7.69
CA GLY A 108 -14.49 -21.26 -8.22
C GLY A 108 -15.35 -20.40 -9.14
N ALA A 109 -15.50 -19.11 -8.83
CA ALA A 109 -16.17 -18.14 -9.71
C ALA A 109 -15.47 -18.07 -11.07
N LEU A 110 -14.13 -17.92 -11.08
CA LEU A 110 -13.35 -17.86 -12.31
C LEU A 110 -13.36 -19.16 -13.10
N GLN A 111 -13.25 -20.30 -12.41
CA GLN A 111 -13.36 -21.62 -13.05
C GLN A 111 -14.73 -21.85 -13.70
N SER A 112 -15.80 -21.32 -13.11
CA SER A 112 -17.15 -21.36 -13.68
C SER A 112 -17.30 -20.51 -14.94
N LEU A 113 -16.39 -19.55 -15.15
CA LEU A 113 -16.27 -18.73 -16.37
C LEU A 113 -15.24 -19.29 -17.36
N GLY A 114 -14.74 -20.52 -17.14
CA GLY A 114 -13.75 -21.17 -18.00
C GLY A 114 -12.29 -20.77 -17.72
N VAL A 115 -12.04 -19.87 -16.77
CA VAL A 115 -10.68 -19.43 -16.41
C VAL A 115 -10.03 -20.43 -15.45
N LYS A 116 -8.87 -20.98 -15.85
CA LYS A 116 -8.10 -21.95 -15.07
C LYS A 116 -7.30 -21.30 -13.93
N ALA A 117 -8.02 -20.69 -12.99
CA ALA A 117 -7.43 -20.12 -11.79
C ALA A 117 -7.10 -21.20 -10.75
N GLU A 118 -6.00 -21.03 -10.02
CA GLU A 118 -5.59 -21.92 -8.93
C GLU A 118 -4.99 -21.13 -7.76
N PHE A 119 -5.28 -21.57 -6.53
CA PHE A 119 -4.60 -21.06 -5.34
C PHE A 119 -3.24 -21.74 -5.19
N THR A 120 -2.19 -20.95 -4.95
CA THR A 120 -0.82 -21.47 -4.84
C THR A 120 -0.02 -20.80 -3.73
N GLY A 121 1.04 -21.49 -3.31
CA GLY A 121 1.96 -21.01 -2.29
C GLY A 121 1.27 -20.76 -0.96
N ARG A 122 1.45 -19.56 -0.41
CA ARG A 122 0.89 -19.18 0.90
C ARG A 122 -0.38 -18.35 0.80
N ASN A 123 -0.50 -17.53 -0.23
CA ASN A 123 -1.49 -16.45 -0.27
C ASN A 123 -1.76 -15.91 -1.69
N ASP A 124 -1.39 -16.63 -2.75
CA ASP A 124 -1.50 -16.13 -4.12
C ASP A 124 -2.52 -16.94 -4.92
N ILE A 125 -3.18 -16.28 -5.88
CA ILE A 125 -4.00 -16.94 -6.91
C ILE A 125 -3.38 -16.63 -8.26
N ILE A 126 -3.20 -17.68 -9.06
CA ILE A 126 -2.49 -17.64 -10.34
C ILE A 126 -3.37 -18.19 -11.47
N ILE A 127 -3.06 -17.75 -12.69
CA ILE A 127 -3.54 -18.32 -13.95
C ILE A 127 -2.30 -18.62 -14.77
N GLU A 128 -2.13 -19.86 -15.21
CA GLU A 128 -0.97 -20.30 -16.02
C GLU A 128 0.39 -19.89 -15.41
N GLY A 129 0.54 -20.01 -14.09
CA GLY A 129 1.77 -19.65 -13.38
C GLY A 129 2.01 -18.14 -13.20
N LYS A 130 1.08 -17.27 -13.62
CA LYS A 130 1.14 -15.82 -13.40
C LYS A 130 0.13 -15.39 -12.34
N LYS A 131 0.56 -14.56 -11.40
CA LYS A 131 -0.25 -14.07 -10.29
C LYS A 131 -1.23 -13.00 -10.74
N PHE A 132 -2.50 -13.15 -10.41
CA PHE A 132 -3.50 -12.08 -10.58
C PHE A 132 -4.08 -11.61 -9.24
N SER A 133 -3.87 -12.37 -8.16
CA SER A 133 -4.37 -12.02 -6.84
C SER A 133 -3.32 -12.28 -5.76
N GLY A 134 -3.15 -11.30 -4.86
CA GLY A 134 -2.40 -11.44 -3.63
C GLY A 134 -3.31 -11.25 -2.43
N ASN A 135 -3.20 -12.14 -1.44
CA ASN A 135 -4.06 -12.17 -0.27
C ASN A 135 -3.29 -11.80 0.99
N ALA A 136 -3.94 -11.14 1.94
CA ALA A 136 -3.37 -10.79 3.24
C ALA A 136 -4.40 -10.98 4.35
N GLN A 137 -3.91 -11.23 5.57
CA GLN A 137 -4.74 -11.40 6.74
C GLN A 137 -4.31 -10.48 7.87
N TYR A 138 -5.28 -10.06 8.67
CA TYR A 138 -5.10 -9.28 9.88
C TYR A 138 -5.98 -9.85 10.98
N TYR A 139 -5.39 -10.07 12.16
CA TYR A 139 -6.09 -10.59 13.33
C TYR A 139 -6.24 -9.50 14.38
N GLN A 140 -7.45 -9.36 14.92
CA GLN A 140 -7.73 -8.46 16.02
C GLN A 140 -8.73 -9.11 16.97
N LYS A 141 -8.33 -9.29 18.23
CA LYS A 141 -9.14 -9.99 19.25
C LYS A 141 -9.59 -11.38 18.75
N ASN A 142 -10.89 -11.60 18.65
CA ASN A 142 -11.54 -12.81 18.17
C ASN A 142 -11.99 -12.72 16.70
N LYS A 143 -11.53 -11.72 15.94
CA LYS A 143 -11.86 -11.54 14.52
C LYS A 143 -10.65 -11.67 13.62
N LEU A 144 -10.89 -12.17 12.42
CA LEU A 144 -9.95 -12.28 11.32
C LEU A 144 -10.51 -11.50 10.14
N LEU A 145 -9.71 -10.57 9.62
CA LEU A 145 -9.91 -9.92 8.34
C LEU A 145 -9.01 -10.62 7.32
N HIS A 146 -9.61 -11.17 6.27
CA HIS A 146 -8.91 -11.64 5.08
C HIS A 146 -9.30 -10.73 3.93
N HIS A 147 -8.34 -10.24 3.18
CA HIS A 147 -8.62 -9.52 1.95
C HIS A 147 -7.66 -9.89 0.85
N GLY A 148 -8.05 -9.64 -0.38
CA GLY A 148 -7.23 -9.87 -1.54
C GLY A 148 -7.52 -8.85 -2.63
N THR A 149 -6.54 -8.72 -3.52
CA THR A 149 -6.68 -7.93 -4.75
C THR A 149 -6.97 -8.86 -5.92
N ILE A 150 -7.61 -8.34 -6.95
CA ILE A 150 -7.92 -9.04 -8.18
C ILE A 150 -7.53 -8.11 -9.32
N LEU A 151 -6.42 -8.43 -9.97
CA LEU A 151 -5.98 -7.76 -11.20
C LEU A 151 -6.90 -8.19 -12.33
N TYR A 152 -7.91 -7.36 -12.62
CA TYR A 152 -8.89 -7.66 -13.65
C TYR A 152 -8.44 -7.14 -15.00
N ASP A 153 -8.22 -5.83 -15.09
CA ASP A 153 -7.72 -5.12 -16.27
C ASP A 153 -6.88 -3.90 -15.88
N CYS A 154 -5.92 -4.10 -14.98
CA CYS A 154 -5.05 -3.03 -14.47
C CYS A 154 -4.04 -2.56 -15.51
N ASN A 155 -3.60 -1.30 -15.42
CA ASN A 155 -2.50 -0.81 -16.23
C ASN A 155 -1.15 -1.30 -15.68
N MET A 156 -0.65 -2.40 -16.26
CA MET A 156 0.60 -3.05 -15.84
C MET A 156 1.84 -2.15 -15.99
N SER A 157 1.83 -1.23 -16.96
CA SER A 157 2.93 -0.26 -17.12
C SER A 157 2.96 0.73 -15.96
N LYS A 158 1.81 1.29 -15.56
CA LYS A 158 1.72 2.18 -14.39
C LYS A 158 2.13 1.48 -13.11
N LEU A 159 1.70 0.22 -12.93
CA LEU A 159 2.12 -0.61 -11.80
C LEU A 159 3.64 -0.70 -11.71
N SER A 160 4.30 -1.01 -12.83
CA SER A 160 5.76 -1.15 -12.85
C SER A 160 6.50 0.17 -12.60
N LEU A 161 5.94 1.30 -13.03
CA LEU A 161 6.54 2.63 -12.84
C LEU A 161 6.37 3.16 -11.41
N ALA A 162 5.26 2.80 -10.76
CA ALA A 162 4.90 3.27 -9.42
C ALA A 162 5.71 2.60 -8.29
N LEU A 163 6.32 1.45 -8.54
CA LEU A 163 7.03 0.65 -7.53
C LEU A 163 8.55 0.67 -7.77
N LYS A 164 9.34 0.76 -6.69
CA LYS A 164 10.81 0.68 -6.79
C LYS A 164 11.25 -0.76 -7.01
N SER A 165 12.01 -1.00 -8.08
CA SER A 165 12.43 -2.36 -8.47
C SER A 165 13.46 -2.98 -7.51
N LYS A 166 14.28 -2.17 -6.82
CA LYS A 166 15.31 -2.63 -5.86
C LYS A 166 15.66 -1.55 -4.82
N PRO A 167 15.30 -1.70 -3.54
CA PRO A 167 15.60 -0.72 -2.50
C PRO A 167 17.05 -0.85 -1.97
N ILE A 168 18.06 -0.84 -2.83
CA ILE A 168 19.48 -1.04 -2.44
C ILE A 168 19.96 0.06 -1.47
N LYS A 169 19.38 1.26 -1.58
CA LYS A 169 19.69 2.45 -0.78
C LYS A 169 19.14 2.39 0.67
N PHE A 170 18.35 1.36 1.01
CA PHE A 170 17.70 1.22 2.32
C PHE A 170 18.18 -0.04 3.05
N VAL A 171 18.64 0.13 4.28
CA VAL A 171 18.95 -0.97 5.21
C VAL A 171 17.97 -0.92 6.37
N ASP A 172 17.06 -1.90 6.40
CA ASP A 172 16.02 -2.01 7.43
C ASP A 172 15.62 -3.47 7.69
N LYS A 173 14.77 -3.68 8.71
CA LYS A 173 14.18 -4.99 9.05
C LYS A 173 12.76 -5.16 8.48
N SER A 174 12.37 -4.32 7.52
CA SER A 174 11.02 -4.32 6.96
C SER A 174 10.79 -5.53 6.04
N VAL A 175 9.52 -5.89 5.87
CA VAL A 175 9.14 -6.91 4.90
C VAL A 175 9.29 -6.32 3.50
N LYS A 176 10.19 -6.88 2.68
CA LYS A 176 10.40 -6.45 1.29
C LYS A 176 9.42 -7.14 0.34
N SER A 177 8.98 -6.43 -0.69
CA SER A 177 8.17 -7.03 -1.76
C SER A 177 8.99 -8.04 -2.56
N VAL A 178 8.40 -9.20 -2.86
CA VAL A 178 8.98 -10.19 -3.76
C VAL A 178 8.35 -10.02 -5.14
N GLY A 179 9.17 -9.64 -6.12
CA GLY A 179 8.72 -9.50 -7.51
C GLY A 179 8.13 -10.81 -8.02
N SER A 180 6.88 -10.77 -8.46
CA SER A 180 6.17 -11.91 -9.04
C SER A 180 5.73 -11.57 -10.46
N ARG A 181 5.72 -12.56 -11.36
CA ARG A 181 5.10 -12.39 -12.68
C ARG A 181 3.60 -12.28 -12.47
N VAL A 182 3.02 -11.17 -12.93
CA VAL A 182 1.61 -10.83 -12.72
C VAL A 182 0.83 -10.76 -14.03
N THR A 183 -0.50 -10.90 -13.97
CA THR A 183 -1.38 -10.86 -15.14
C THR A 183 -2.79 -10.38 -14.80
N ASN A 184 -3.53 -9.97 -15.84
CA ASN A 184 -4.91 -9.49 -15.78
C ASN A 184 -5.87 -10.62 -16.18
N ILE A 185 -6.94 -10.83 -15.39
CA ILE A 185 -7.94 -11.87 -15.67
C ILE A 185 -8.65 -11.64 -17.01
N ALA A 186 -8.93 -10.38 -17.39
CA ALA A 186 -9.68 -10.07 -18.61
C ALA A 186 -9.08 -10.72 -19.87
N SER A 187 -7.75 -10.91 -19.91
CA SER A 187 -7.06 -11.57 -21.02
C SER A 187 -7.26 -13.08 -21.12
N TYR A 188 -7.91 -13.70 -20.13
CA TYR A 188 -8.20 -15.14 -20.05
C TYR A 188 -9.69 -15.47 -20.15
N MET A 189 -10.55 -14.46 -20.24
CA MET A 189 -12.00 -14.63 -20.36
C MET A 189 -12.37 -14.96 -21.81
N GLU A 190 -13.24 -15.96 -22.03
CA GLU A 190 -13.73 -16.31 -23.37
C GLU A 190 -14.74 -15.29 -23.91
N GLU A 191 -15.61 -14.80 -23.02
CA GLU A 191 -16.59 -13.75 -23.32
C GLU A 191 -16.14 -12.41 -22.73
N ASN A 192 -16.41 -11.32 -23.46
CA ASN A 192 -16.14 -9.98 -22.96
C ASN A 192 -17.06 -9.69 -21.77
N MET A 193 -16.45 -9.46 -20.63
CA MET A 193 -17.08 -9.04 -19.39
C MET A 193 -16.27 -7.86 -18.86
N ASP A 194 -16.92 -6.76 -18.47
CA ASP A 194 -16.22 -5.65 -17.83
C ASP A 194 -16.03 -5.90 -16.32
N LEU A 195 -15.26 -5.03 -15.64
CA LEU A 195 -14.97 -5.22 -14.21
C LEU A 195 -16.23 -5.12 -13.34
N LEU A 196 -17.21 -4.29 -13.70
CA LEU A 196 -18.43 -4.11 -12.92
C LEU A 196 -19.37 -5.30 -13.11
N GLU A 197 -19.46 -5.84 -14.33
CA GLU A 197 -20.15 -7.09 -14.61
C GLU A 197 -19.51 -8.26 -13.85
N PHE A 198 -18.18 -8.34 -13.84
CA PHE A 198 -17.46 -9.33 -13.04
C PHE A 198 -17.66 -9.16 -11.54
N ARG A 199 -17.73 -7.91 -11.05
CA ARG A 199 -18.05 -7.60 -9.64
C ARG A 199 -19.43 -8.15 -9.27
N GLU A 200 -20.43 -7.91 -10.09
CA GLU A 200 -21.79 -8.41 -9.85
C GLU A 200 -21.85 -9.94 -9.93
N TYR A 201 -21.17 -10.54 -10.91
CA TYR A 201 -21.04 -11.99 -11.01
C TYR A 201 -20.40 -12.61 -9.77
N LEU A 202 -19.25 -12.07 -9.32
CA LEU A 202 -18.54 -12.57 -8.15
C LEU A 202 -19.37 -12.37 -6.88
N LYS A 203 -20.06 -11.23 -6.75
CA LYS A 203 -21.00 -10.98 -5.66
C LYS A 203 -22.06 -12.09 -5.60
N ASP A 204 -22.76 -12.35 -6.70
CA ASP A 204 -23.83 -13.34 -6.76
C ASP A 204 -23.31 -14.76 -6.51
N TYR A 205 -22.13 -15.08 -7.06
CA TYR A 205 -21.46 -16.36 -6.82
C TYR A 205 -21.19 -16.59 -5.32
N VAL A 206 -20.62 -15.59 -4.63
CA VAL A 206 -20.30 -15.68 -3.20
C VAL A 206 -21.56 -15.68 -2.34
N ILE A 207 -22.56 -14.85 -2.67
CA ILE A 207 -23.88 -14.86 -2.00
C ILE A 207 -24.49 -16.26 -2.04
N LYS A 208 -24.50 -16.89 -3.22
CA LYS A 208 -25.02 -18.25 -3.39
C LYS A 208 -24.17 -19.28 -2.66
N THR A 209 -22.84 -19.15 -2.68
CA THR A 209 -21.91 -20.09 -2.03
C THR A 209 -22.08 -20.12 -0.51
N TYR A 210 -22.32 -18.95 0.10
CA TYR A 210 -22.44 -18.81 1.56
C TYR A 210 -23.87 -18.65 2.07
N ASN A 211 -24.88 -18.76 1.19
CA ASN A 211 -26.29 -18.51 1.49
C ASN A 211 -26.49 -17.17 2.24
N ILE A 212 -25.91 -16.10 1.70
CA ILE A 212 -26.02 -14.76 2.30
C ILE A 212 -27.41 -14.21 2.05
N GLU A 213 -28.21 -14.05 3.10
CA GLU A 213 -29.58 -13.52 3.01
C GLU A 213 -29.67 -12.01 3.30
N THR A 214 -28.63 -11.44 3.92
CA THR A 214 -28.63 -10.04 4.35
C THR A 214 -27.67 -9.22 3.51
N ILE A 215 -28.21 -8.18 2.87
CA ILE A 215 -27.47 -7.14 2.18
C ILE A 215 -27.51 -5.89 3.06
N TYR A 216 -26.34 -5.32 3.32
CA TYR A 216 -26.16 -4.15 4.18
C TYR A 216 -25.61 -2.98 3.38
N GLU A 217 -26.19 -1.79 3.59
CA GLU A 217 -25.70 -0.54 3.05
C GLU A 217 -25.36 0.41 4.21
N PHE A 218 -24.21 1.08 4.12
CA PHE A 218 -23.78 2.01 5.15
C PHE A 218 -24.78 3.17 5.29
N ASN A 219 -25.28 3.37 6.51
CA ASN A 219 -26.11 4.52 6.84
C ASN A 219 -25.25 5.76 7.17
N GLU A 220 -25.88 6.93 7.34
CA GLU A 220 -25.16 8.18 7.61
C GLU A 220 -24.27 8.14 8.87
N LYS A 221 -24.67 7.41 9.90
CA LYS A 221 -23.88 7.27 11.13
C LYS A 221 -22.62 6.45 10.85
N ASP A 222 -22.75 5.35 10.12
CA ASP A 222 -21.61 4.50 9.74
C ASP A 222 -20.63 5.31 8.91
N LEU A 223 -21.13 6.04 7.89
CA LEU A 223 -20.32 6.89 7.03
C LEU A 223 -19.53 7.93 7.82
N LYS A 224 -20.14 8.56 8.84
CA LYS A 224 -19.45 9.51 9.73
C LYS A 224 -18.37 8.85 10.57
N GLU A 225 -18.59 7.63 11.07
CA GLU A 225 -17.57 6.91 11.84
C GLU A 225 -16.43 6.39 10.96
N ILE A 226 -16.73 5.95 9.74
CA ILE A 226 -15.72 5.55 8.75
C ILE A 226 -14.87 6.76 8.37
N ASP A 227 -15.47 7.91 8.09
CA ASP A 227 -14.76 9.16 7.79
C ASP A 227 -13.84 9.59 8.95
N LYS A 228 -14.30 9.46 10.20
CA LYS A 228 -13.43 9.69 11.37
C LYS A 228 -12.23 8.75 11.41
N ILE A 229 -12.42 7.46 11.11
CA ILE A 229 -11.32 6.48 11.07
C ILE A 229 -10.34 6.84 9.94
N ALA A 230 -10.85 7.21 8.76
CA ALA A 230 -10.04 7.62 7.62
C ALA A 230 -9.16 8.83 7.99
N LYS A 231 -9.75 9.93 8.46
CA LYS A 231 -9.04 11.16 8.83
C LYS A 231 -8.02 10.98 9.95
N ASN A 232 -8.36 10.20 10.97
CA ASN A 232 -7.50 10.02 12.14
C ASN A 232 -6.43 8.95 11.97
N ARG A 233 -6.47 8.17 10.88
CA ARG A 233 -5.50 7.11 10.62
C ARG A 233 -5.10 7.04 9.15
N PHE A 234 -5.98 6.59 8.27
CA PHE A 234 -5.60 6.21 6.91
C PHE A 234 -5.16 7.39 6.04
N GLU A 235 -5.59 8.62 6.34
CA GLU A 235 -5.11 9.85 5.69
C GLU A 235 -3.82 10.39 6.31
N THR A 236 -3.44 9.93 7.50
CA THR A 236 -2.33 10.54 8.25
C THR A 236 -0.97 10.10 7.72
N TRP A 237 -0.03 11.04 7.72
CA TRP A 237 1.36 10.74 7.43
C TRP A 237 1.91 9.72 8.44
N GLU A 238 1.54 9.87 9.72
CA GLU A 238 2.01 9.07 10.84
C GLU A 238 1.71 7.60 10.63
N TRP A 239 0.57 7.29 10.02
CA TRP A 239 0.19 5.95 9.65
C TRP A 239 0.88 5.48 8.37
N ASN A 240 0.76 6.24 7.28
CA ASN A 240 1.20 5.78 5.96
C ASN A 240 2.71 5.68 5.83
N TYR A 241 3.45 6.60 6.45
CA TYR A 241 4.90 6.71 6.37
C TYR A 241 5.56 6.50 7.73
N GLY A 242 4.99 7.06 8.79
CA GLY A 242 5.56 7.03 10.14
C GLY A 242 5.58 5.66 10.81
N LYS A 243 4.70 4.73 10.42
CA LYS A 243 4.74 3.33 10.90
C LYS A 243 5.76 2.45 10.17
N SER A 244 6.55 3.01 9.26
CA SER A 244 7.68 2.28 8.68
C SER A 244 8.67 1.87 9.77
N PRO A 245 9.23 0.64 9.73
CA PRO A 245 10.31 0.26 10.63
C PRO A 245 11.49 1.22 10.53
N ASN A 246 12.25 1.41 11.61
CA ASN A 246 13.45 2.23 11.58
C ASN A 246 14.39 1.75 10.48
N TYR A 247 14.95 2.69 9.72
CA TYR A 247 15.79 2.40 8.59
C TYR A 247 17.00 3.31 8.54
N ARG A 248 18.09 2.76 8.02
CA ARG A 248 19.21 3.55 7.53
C ARG A 248 19.03 3.73 6.04
N TYR A 249 19.21 4.96 5.60
CA TYR A 249 19.12 5.32 4.20
C TYR A 249 20.44 5.95 3.78
N THR A 250 20.93 5.55 2.62
CA THR A 250 22.13 6.13 2.02
C THR A 250 21.88 6.41 0.56
N ASN A 251 22.13 7.65 0.15
CA ASN A 251 22.06 8.06 -1.24
C ASN A 251 23.24 8.93 -1.61
N SER A 252 23.70 8.80 -2.84
CA SER A 252 24.79 9.60 -3.39
C SER A 252 24.34 10.15 -4.72
N VAL A 253 24.37 11.48 -4.85
CA VAL A 253 23.92 12.19 -6.05
C VAL A 253 25.04 13.12 -6.51
N LYS A 254 25.27 13.14 -7.82
CA LYS A 254 26.26 14.01 -8.44
C LYS A 254 25.57 15.26 -8.97
N TYR A 255 25.91 16.40 -8.38
CA TYR A 255 25.47 17.72 -8.81
C TYR A 255 26.59 18.45 -9.55
N PRO A 256 26.29 19.57 -10.25
CA PRO A 256 27.32 20.44 -10.80
C PRO A 256 28.30 20.98 -9.73
N SER A 257 27.83 21.11 -8.49
CA SER A 257 28.60 21.57 -7.33
C SER A 257 29.47 20.50 -6.67
N GLY A 258 29.36 19.23 -7.09
CA GLY A 258 30.04 18.09 -6.49
C GLY A 258 29.12 16.90 -6.26
N VAL A 259 29.69 15.80 -5.81
CA VAL A 259 28.97 14.65 -5.26
C VAL A 259 28.58 14.95 -3.82
N ILE A 260 27.31 14.70 -3.51
CA ILE A 260 26.77 14.76 -2.14
C ILE A 260 26.27 13.36 -1.79
N GLU A 261 26.74 12.86 -0.65
CA GLU A 261 26.33 11.61 -0.04
C GLU A 261 25.57 11.89 1.26
N TYR A 262 24.37 11.34 1.34
CA TYR A 262 23.45 11.49 2.46
C TYR A 262 23.37 10.17 3.21
N HIS A 263 23.61 10.19 4.52
CA HIS A 263 23.33 9.05 5.40
C HIS A 263 22.32 9.47 6.45
N LEU A 264 21.20 8.76 6.52
CA LEU A 264 20.12 9.07 7.44
C LEU A 264 19.84 7.85 8.31
N ASN A 265 19.62 8.08 9.60
CA ASN A 265 18.87 7.17 10.44
C ASN A 265 17.47 7.76 10.65
N VAL A 266 16.45 7.03 10.24
CA VAL A 266 15.06 7.50 10.31
C VAL A 266 14.27 6.61 11.26
N GLU A 267 13.60 7.24 12.22
CA GLU A 267 12.78 6.57 13.24
C GLU A 267 11.39 7.18 13.26
N ASN A 268 10.35 6.34 13.25
CA ASN A 268 8.96 6.78 13.07
C ASN A 268 8.77 7.71 11.86
N GLY A 269 9.59 7.49 10.82
CA GLY A 269 9.75 8.29 9.61
C GLY A 269 10.17 9.76 9.83
N GLN A 270 10.74 10.10 10.98
CA GLN A 270 11.44 11.35 11.24
C GLN A 270 12.95 11.13 11.23
N ILE A 271 13.71 12.12 10.74
CA ILE A 271 15.18 12.07 10.71
C ILE A 271 15.68 12.10 12.15
N LYS A 272 16.25 10.99 12.61
CA LYS A 272 16.82 10.89 13.96
C LYS A 272 18.28 11.33 13.99
N ASP A 273 19.00 11.01 12.94
CA ASP A 273 20.40 11.35 12.73
C ASP A 273 20.65 11.50 11.23
N ILE A 274 21.52 12.43 10.86
CA ILE A 274 21.92 12.66 9.47
C ILE A 274 23.40 13.00 9.42
N SER A 275 24.10 12.45 8.44
CA SER A 275 25.46 12.82 8.07
C SER A 275 25.52 13.09 6.57
N ILE A 276 26.14 14.21 6.20
CA ILE A 276 26.27 14.66 4.83
C ILE A 276 27.77 14.70 4.50
N PHE A 277 28.18 13.88 3.54
CA PHE A 277 29.55 13.84 3.02
C PHE A 277 29.57 14.22 1.55
N GLY A 278 30.74 14.57 1.02
CA GLY A 278 30.86 14.93 -0.39
C GLY A 278 32.10 15.75 -0.67
N ASP A 279 32.27 16.12 -1.93
CA ASP A 279 33.34 17.00 -2.42
C ASP A 279 32.84 18.41 -2.78
N PHE A 280 31.70 18.80 -2.22
CA PHE A 280 31.11 20.13 -2.35
C PHE A 280 31.82 21.19 -1.50
N PHE A 281 31.69 22.45 -1.91
CA PHE A 281 32.26 23.60 -1.20
C PHE A 281 31.17 24.38 -0.44
N GLY A 282 31.51 24.89 0.75
CA GLY A 282 30.63 25.73 1.56
C GLY A 282 31.42 26.67 2.46
N GLU A 283 30.82 27.77 2.89
CA GLU A 283 31.42 28.74 3.81
C GLU A 283 31.16 28.38 5.28
N ARG A 284 30.09 27.63 5.55
CA ARG A 284 29.68 27.20 6.89
C ARG A 284 29.90 25.72 7.12
N ASN A 285 29.91 25.34 8.39
CA ASN A 285 30.01 23.95 8.78
C ASN A 285 28.70 23.21 8.47
N ILE A 286 28.79 22.13 7.68
CA ILE A 286 27.65 21.30 7.30
C ILE A 286 26.91 20.70 8.52
N LYS A 287 27.59 20.53 9.66
CA LYS A 287 26.97 20.04 10.91
C LYS A 287 25.83 20.91 11.41
N GLU A 288 25.91 22.23 11.22
CA GLU A 288 24.83 23.14 11.59
C GLU A 288 23.56 22.89 10.75
N LEU A 289 23.73 22.42 9.51
CA LEU A 289 22.61 22.03 8.64
C LEU A 289 22.05 20.66 9.07
N GLU A 290 22.93 19.70 9.37
CA GLU A 290 22.55 18.38 9.89
C GLU A 290 21.69 18.50 11.16
N GLU A 291 22.13 19.29 12.14
CA GLU A 291 21.41 19.51 13.40
C GLU A 291 20.00 20.09 13.19
N LYS A 292 19.82 20.96 12.18
CA LYS A 292 18.51 21.55 11.85
C LYS A 292 17.57 20.57 11.16
N LEU A 293 18.09 19.51 10.55
CA LEU A 293 17.30 18.48 9.87
C LEU A 293 16.83 17.38 10.83
N VAL A 294 17.45 17.25 12.01
CA VAL A 294 17.04 16.30 13.04
C VAL A 294 15.63 16.64 13.57
N GLY A 295 14.79 15.62 13.69
CA GLY A 295 13.39 15.70 14.14
C GLY A 295 12.39 16.01 13.02
N ILE A 296 12.85 16.34 11.82
CA ILE A 296 11.98 16.65 10.70
C ILE A 296 11.43 15.36 10.09
N LYS A 297 10.16 15.38 9.67
CA LYS A 297 9.56 14.27 8.91
C LYS A 297 10.31 14.09 7.60
N HIS A 298 10.65 12.85 7.27
CA HIS A 298 11.37 12.51 6.04
C HIS A 298 10.40 12.55 4.84
N ASN A 299 9.97 13.76 4.45
CA ASN A 299 9.11 14.03 3.31
C ASN A 299 9.44 15.41 2.70
N MET A 300 9.01 15.61 1.45
CA MET A 300 9.35 16.81 0.68
C MET A 300 8.96 18.11 1.38
N LYS A 301 7.70 18.20 1.84
CA LYS A 301 7.12 19.43 2.35
C LYS A 301 7.82 19.90 3.63
N ASP A 302 7.93 19.03 4.62
CA ASP A 302 8.52 19.39 5.92
C ASP A 302 10.02 19.71 5.80
N LEU A 303 10.74 19.02 4.91
CA LEU A 303 12.14 19.34 4.60
C LEU A 303 12.28 20.69 3.90
N GLN A 304 11.49 20.95 2.86
CA GLN A 304 11.49 22.24 2.15
C GLN A 304 11.12 23.39 3.08
N ASP A 305 10.05 23.26 3.87
CA ASP A 305 9.57 24.30 4.78
C ASP A 305 10.62 24.67 5.84
N SER A 306 11.39 23.69 6.32
CA SER A 306 12.49 23.94 7.25
C SER A 306 13.68 24.61 6.57
N LEU A 307 14.06 24.15 5.38
CA LEU A 307 15.19 24.66 4.62
C LEU A 307 14.94 26.05 4.02
N ASN A 308 13.68 26.44 3.76
CA ASN A 308 13.32 27.76 3.25
C ASN A 308 13.76 28.93 4.15
N LYS A 309 14.05 28.65 5.43
CA LYS A 309 14.57 29.65 6.40
C LYS A 309 16.10 29.71 6.43
N ILE A 310 16.76 28.90 5.61
CA ILE A 310 18.19 28.68 5.62
C ILE A 310 18.70 29.01 4.23
N ASP A 311 19.73 29.85 4.17
CA ASP A 311 20.48 30.05 2.95
C ASP A 311 21.44 28.86 2.75
N ILE A 312 20.98 27.88 1.97
CA ILE A 312 21.67 26.60 1.75
C ILE A 312 22.98 26.76 1.00
N ASP A 313 23.12 27.82 0.20
CA ASP A 313 24.32 28.11 -0.61
C ASP A 313 25.56 28.33 0.29
N ASN A 314 25.34 28.83 1.51
CA ASN A 314 26.39 28.98 2.51
C ASN A 314 26.96 27.64 3.00
N TYR A 315 26.22 26.54 2.89
CA TYR A 315 26.67 25.21 3.31
C TYR A 315 27.13 24.37 2.13
N ILE A 316 26.45 24.49 0.99
CA ILE A 316 26.72 23.75 -0.23
C ILE A 316 26.52 24.72 -1.41
N ARG A 317 27.60 25.29 -1.93
CA ARG A 317 27.54 26.29 -3.00
C ARG A 317 26.97 25.71 -4.27
N GLY A 318 26.07 26.45 -4.90
CA GLY A 318 25.47 26.12 -6.19
C GLY A 318 24.38 25.05 -6.12
N ILE A 319 23.92 24.64 -4.93
CA ILE A 319 22.74 23.77 -4.80
C ILE A 319 21.50 24.58 -4.44
N SER A 320 20.38 24.26 -5.07
CA SER A 320 19.08 24.74 -4.63
C SER A 320 18.51 23.90 -3.49
N ILE A 321 17.62 24.49 -2.69
CA ILE A 321 16.87 23.75 -1.66
C ILE A 321 16.12 22.57 -2.27
N LYS A 322 15.57 22.76 -3.48
CA LYS A 322 14.84 21.71 -4.20
C LYS A 322 15.75 20.52 -4.50
N GLU A 323 16.88 20.74 -5.17
CA GLU A 323 17.83 19.68 -5.53
C GLU A 323 18.36 18.93 -4.30
N PHE A 324 18.61 19.64 -3.20
CA PHE A 324 19.06 19.03 -1.95
C PHE A 324 18.00 18.13 -1.32
N VAL A 325 16.74 18.57 -1.28
CA VAL A 325 15.62 17.76 -0.75
C VAL A 325 15.35 16.55 -1.64
N GLU A 326 15.47 16.70 -2.96
CA GLU A 326 15.33 15.60 -3.92
C GLU A 326 16.40 14.52 -3.68
N GLY A 327 17.65 14.92 -3.45
CA GLY A 327 18.72 14.01 -3.05
C GLY A 327 18.46 13.28 -1.74
N LEU A 328 17.90 13.97 -0.74
CA LEU A 328 17.51 13.34 0.53
C LEU A 328 16.39 12.31 0.37
N LEU A 329 15.52 12.44 -0.63
CA LEU A 329 14.35 11.56 -0.79
C LEU A 329 14.51 10.49 -1.87
N ASP A 330 15.65 10.44 -2.56
CA ASP A 330 15.89 9.54 -3.71
C ASP A 330 14.87 9.80 -4.82
N ILE A 331 14.74 11.09 -5.15
CA ILE A 331 13.94 11.67 -6.24
C ILE A 331 14.92 12.11 -7.33
N GLU A 332 14.69 11.67 -8.57
CA GLU A 332 15.57 11.95 -9.73
C GLU A 332 15.11 13.13 -10.60
#